data_AF-A0A934LJN1-F1
#
_entry.id   AF-A0A934LJN1-F1
#
_cell.length_a   1.000
_cell.length_b   1.000
_cell.length_c   1.000
_cell.angle_alpha   90.00
_cell.angle_beta   90.00
_cell.angle_gamma   90.00
#
_symmetry.space_group_name_H-M   'P 1'
#
loop_
_entity.id
_entity.type
_entity.pdbx_description
1 polymer ?
#
loop_
_entity_poly.entity_id
_entity_poly.type
_entity_poly.pdbx_seq_one_letter_code
_entity_poly.pdbx_strand_id
1 'polypeptide(L)'
;MAFGKLGRPSDDRLARQREIYQAVSPLILDMGVHYLSMRVAARAACLSVGGLYHHFSTKRDLVLHGIQSEAIVRYCQDFHDQFGYLADSDPAAFLDAYLNFVTDAIGFIRPALHAALEMGVETLENVLEPSLTAATDEFTATFRTVFPGASEEIVYRAGRAINRAIVSALFDRNLTAQEFRGEVSALINGYLVMRTSTSTMIINSLPSSEKY
;
A
#
# COMPACT_ATOMS: atom_id res chain seq x y z
N MET A 1 -31.29 27.42 -11.88
CA MET A 1 -31.85 27.41 -10.51
C MET A 1 -31.09 26.36 -9.71
N ALA A 2 -30.23 26.79 -8.78
CA ALA A 2 -29.36 25.92 -8.00
C ALA A 2 -29.93 25.74 -6.59
N PHE A 3 -30.41 24.54 -6.27
CA PHE A 3 -30.77 24.14 -4.91
C PHE A 3 -29.64 23.29 -4.33
N GLY A 4 -28.59 23.96 -3.84
CA GLY A 4 -27.63 23.38 -2.90
C GLY A 4 -27.71 24.20 -1.62
N LYS A 5 -28.04 23.58 -0.48
CA LYS A 5 -28.07 24.26 0.82
C LYS A 5 -26.68 24.89 1.09
N LEU A 6 -26.63 26.20 1.31
CA LEU A 6 -25.41 26.90 1.75
C LEU A 6 -24.88 26.26 3.03
N GLY A 7 -23.60 25.87 3.03
CA GLY A 7 -22.84 25.62 4.27
C GLY A 7 -22.38 24.19 4.54
N ARG A 8 -22.70 23.19 3.71
CA ARG A 8 -22.01 21.88 3.79
C ARG A 8 -20.80 21.92 2.86
N PRO A 9 -19.56 21.73 3.34
CA PRO A 9 -18.43 21.41 2.46
C PRO A 9 -18.87 20.30 1.51
N SER A 10 -18.44 20.33 0.25
CA SER A 10 -18.69 19.20 -0.64
C SER A 10 -18.23 17.93 0.08
N ASP A 11 -19.15 17.01 0.39
CA ASP A 11 -18.81 15.73 1.01
C ASP A 11 -17.71 15.12 0.14
N ASP A 12 -16.55 14.87 0.74
CA ASP A 12 -15.46 14.21 0.05
C ASP A 12 -15.91 12.78 -0.28
N ARG A 13 -16.35 12.61 -1.52
CA ARG A 13 -16.96 11.38 -1.98
C ARG A 13 -16.02 10.19 -1.82
N LEU A 14 -14.73 10.36 -2.14
CA LEU A 14 -13.75 9.29 -2.09
C LEU A 14 -13.41 8.94 -0.64
N ALA A 15 -13.27 9.93 0.24
CA ALA A 15 -13.11 9.67 1.67
C ALA A 15 -14.31 8.91 2.24
N ARG A 16 -15.53 9.30 1.87
CA ARG A 16 -16.74 8.61 2.32
C ARG A 16 -16.86 7.18 1.76
N GLN A 17 -16.51 6.96 0.50
CA GLN A 17 -16.46 5.62 -0.09
C GLN A 17 -15.44 4.74 0.62
N ARG A 18 -14.26 5.28 0.96
CA ARG A 18 -13.25 4.57 1.76
C ARG A 18 -13.78 4.13 3.11
N GLU A 19 -14.43 5.03 3.86
CA GLU A 19 -15.01 4.69 5.17
C GLU A 19 -16.03 3.55 5.07
N ILE A 20 -16.93 3.63 4.08
CA ILE A 20 -17.92 2.60 3.83
C ILE A 20 -17.24 1.28 3.47
N TYR A 21 -16.25 1.32 2.58
CA TYR A 21 -15.51 0.14 2.17
C TYR A 21 -14.77 -0.52 3.34
N GLN A 22 -14.10 0.26 4.19
CA GLN A 22 -13.40 -0.25 5.38
C GLN A 22 -14.34 -0.95 6.37
N ALA A 23 -15.60 -0.49 6.48
CA ALA A 23 -16.60 -1.18 7.30
C ALA A 23 -17.07 -2.52 6.68
N VAL A 24 -16.99 -2.66 5.36
CA VAL A 24 -17.46 -3.85 4.62
C VAL A 24 -16.32 -4.85 4.38
N SER A 25 -15.10 -4.38 4.23
CA SER A 25 -13.96 -5.17 3.76
C SER A 25 -13.61 -6.40 4.62
N PRO A 26 -13.79 -6.41 5.97
CA PRO A 26 -13.61 -7.63 6.76
C PRO A 26 -14.55 -8.76 6.31
N LEU A 27 -15.80 -8.42 5.94
CA LEU A 27 -16.77 -9.41 5.48
C LEU A 27 -16.35 -10.04 4.15
N ILE A 28 -15.65 -9.31 3.28
CA ILE A 28 -15.14 -9.86 2.03
C ILE A 28 -14.13 -10.98 2.33
N LEU A 29 -13.24 -10.78 3.31
CA LEU A 29 -12.26 -11.78 3.72
C LEU A 29 -12.90 -12.98 4.45
N ASP A 30 -13.86 -12.71 5.32
CA ASP A 30 -14.47 -13.72 6.20
C ASP A 30 -15.42 -14.66 5.46
N MET A 31 -16.31 -14.11 4.62
CA MET A 31 -17.38 -14.90 3.98
C MET A 31 -17.29 -14.95 2.46
N GLY A 32 -16.40 -14.17 1.83
CA GLY A 32 -16.27 -14.11 0.37
C GLY A 32 -17.36 -13.28 -0.32
N VAL A 33 -17.11 -12.94 -1.58
CA VAL A 33 -17.94 -12.03 -2.39
C VAL A 33 -19.28 -12.65 -2.75
N HIS A 34 -19.31 -13.97 -2.96
CA HIS A 34 -20.54 -14.67 -3.36
C HIS A 34 -21.62 -14.59 -2.28
N TYR A 35 -21.24 -14.63 -1.00
CA TYR A 35 -22.17 -14.58 0.13
C TYR A 35 -22.41 -13.15 0.65
N LEU A 36 -21.60 -12.18 0.25
CA LEU A 36 -21.81 -10.77 0.55
C LEU A 36 -22.94 -10.18 -0.32
N SER A 37 -24.03 -9.77 0.32
CA SER A 37 -25.12 -9.02 -0.34
C SER A 37 -25.06 -7.53 -0.01
N MET A 38 -25.63 -6.67 -0.86
CA MET A 38 -25.71 -5.23 -0.60
C MET A 38 -26.46 -4.90 0.71
N ARG A 39 -27.40 -5.75 1.12
CA ARG A 39 -28.10 -5.59 2.41
C ARG A 39 -27.21 -5.89 3.61
N VAL A 40 -26.34 -6.89 3.50
CA VAL A 40 -25.35 -7.22 4.54
C VAL A 40 -24.30 -6.11 4.62
N ALA A 41 -23.78 -5.66 3.47
CA ALA A 41 -22.82 -4.56 3.41
C ALA A 41 -23.40 -3.25 3.98
N ALA A 42 -24.65 -2.90 3.63
CA ALA A 42 -25.29 -1.70 4.15
C ALA A 42 -25.43 -1.74 5.67
N ARG A 43 -25.77 -2.91 6.23
CA ARG A 43 -25.83 -3.11 7.68
C ARG A 43 -24.45 -2.91 8.34
N ALA A 44 -23.39 -3.47 7.75
CA ALA A 44 -22.04 -3.33 8.25
C ALA A 44 -21.57 -1.86 8.26
N ALA A 45 -21.94 -1.09 7.24
CA ALA A 45 -21.63 0.33 7.13
C ALA A 45 -22.63 1.25 7.85
N CYS A 46 -23.60 0.71 8.60
CA CYS A 46 -24.66 1.47 9.27
C CYS A 46 -25.46 2.39 8.31
N LEU A 47 -25.72 1.92 7.10
CA LEU A 47 -26.46 2.64 6.05
C LEU A 47 -27.76 1.91 5.70
N SER A 48 -28.70 2.66 5.11
CA SER A 48 -29.79 2.04 4.36
C SER A 48 -29.23 1.44 3.05
N VAL A 49 -29.94 0.46 2.49
CA VAL A 49 -29.54 -0.13 1.19
C VAL A 49 -29.50 0.93 0.09
N GLY A 50 -30.49 1.83 0.04
CA GLY A 50 -30.50 2.95 -0.91
C GLY A 50 -29.35 3.94 -0.66
N GLY A 51 -28.99 4.19 0.59
CA GLY A 51 -27.84 5.02 0.96
C GLY A 51 -26.52 4.40 0.51
N LEU A 52 -26.37 3.08 0.59
CA LEU A 52 -25.20 2.38 0.05
C LEU A 52 -25.13 2.50 -1.47
N TYR A 53 -26.25 2.31 -2.18
CA TYR A 53 -26.32 2.46 -3.64
C TYR A 53 -26.00 3.87 -4.14
N HIS A 54 -26.19 4.90 -3.31
CA HIS A 54 -25.76 6.26 -3.63
C HIS A 54 -24.24 6.39 -3.76
N HIS A 55 -23.47 5.58 -3.04
CA HIS A 55 -22.00 5.59 -3.07
C HIS A 55 -21.41 4.52 -3.99
N PHE A 56 -22.05 3.36 -4.07
CA PHE A 56 -21.62 2.23 -4.89
C PHE A 56 -22.79 1.71 -5.72
N SER A 57 -22.77 2.03 -7.02
CA SER A 57 -23.85 1.69 -7.96
C SER A 57 -24.09 0.18 -8.05
N THR A 58 -23.04 -0.62 -7.92
CA THR A 58 -23.11 -2.08 -7.96
C THR A 58 -22.32 -2.74 -6.82
N LYS A 59 -22.63 -4.01 -6.55
CA LYS A 59 -21.80 -4.83 -5.64
C LYS A 59 -20.35 -4.90 -6.12
N ARG A 60 -20.13 -4.97 -7.44
CA ARG A 60 -18.79 -5.03 -8.03
C ARG A 60 -17.99 -3.77 -7.67
N ASP A 61 -18.59 -2.59 -7.79
CA ASP A 61 -17.93 -1.32 -7.45
C ASP A 61 -17.51 -1.28 -5.98
N LEU A 62 -18.37 -1.79 -5.10
CA LEU A 62 -18.08 -1.88 -3.66
C LEU A 62 -16.94 -2.84 -3.37
N VAL A 63 -17.02 -4.09 -3.84
CA VAL A 63 -16.04 -5.12 -3.43
C VAL A 63 -14.67 -4.91 -4.08
N LEU A 64 -14.61 -4.24 -5.24
CA LEU A 64 -13.36 -3.91 -5.91
C LEU A 64 -12.85 -2.50 -5.57
N HIS A 65 -13.48 -1.77 -4.64
CA HIS A 65 -13.11 -0.38 -4.37
C HIS A 65 -11.63 -0.21 -3.99
N GLY A 66 -11.10 -1.11 -3.15
CA GLY A 66 -9.71 -1.08 -2.69
C GLY A 66 -8.66 -1.16 -3.80
N ILE A 67 -9.05 -1.59 -5.01
CA ILE A 67 -8.18 -1.67 -6.18
C ILE A 67 -8.56 -0.70 -7.31
N GLN A 68 -9.54 0.17 -7.09
CA GLN A 68 -9.85 1.21 -8.06
C GLN A 68 -8.76 2.28 -8.06
N SER A 69 -8.34 2.71 -9.24
CA SER A 69 -7.25 3.70 -9.40
C SER A 69 -7.52 4.98 -8.61
N GLU A 70 -8.75 5.51 -8.63
CA GLU A 70 -9.14 6.70 -7.86
C GLU A 70 -9.02 6.52 -6.34
N ALA A 71 -9.30 5.30 -5.84
CA ALA A 71 -9.17 4.99 -4.42
C ALA A 71 -7.69 4.91 -4.01
N ILE A 72 -6.86 4.21 -4.81
CA ILE A 72 -5.41 4.09 -4.56
C ILE A 72 -4.73 5.45 -4.64
N VAL A 73 -4.98 6.23 -5.70
CA VAL A 73 -4.41 7.57 -5.87
C VAL A 73 -4.77 8.46 -4.70
N ARG A 74 -6.03 8.43 -4.24
CA ARG A 74 -6.42 9.21 -3.08
C ARG A 74 -5.75 8.73 -1.80
N TYR A 75 -5.58 7.42 -1.64
CA TYR A 75 -4.89 6.83 -0.49
C TYR A 75 -3.43 7.30 -0.42
N CYS A 76 -2.71 7.30 -1.56
CA CYS A 76 -1.35 7.83 -1.65
C CYS A 76 -1.30 9.34 -1.41
N GLN A 77 -2.25 10.10 -1.96
CA GLN A 77 -2.29 11.56 -1.77
C GLN A 77 -2.45 11.92 -0.29
N ASP A 78 -3.36 11.26 0.42
CA ASP A 78 -3.56 11.51 1.86
C ASP A 78 -2.28 11.23 2.67
N PHE A 79 -1.50 10.22 2.30
CA PHE A 79 -0.18 9.97 2.90
C PHE A 79 0.81 11.10 2.64
N HIS A 80 0.95 11.55 1.39
CA HIS A 80 1.88 12.64 1.06
C HIS A 80 1.46 13.97 1.68
N ASP A 81 0.17 14.27 1.73
CA ASP A 81 -0.35 15.48 2.39
C ASP A 81 -0.04 15.45 3.89
N GLN A 82 -0.12 14.27 4.51
CA GLN A 82 0.10 14.11 5.94
C GLN A 82 1.59 14.04 6.32
N PHE A 83 2.44 13.41 5.52
CA PHE A 83 3.82 13.06 5.90
C PHE A 83 4.89 13.54 4.94
N GLY A 84 4.54 14.09 3.77
CA GLY A 84 5.50 14.46 2.72
C GLY A 84 6.57 15.45 3.18
N TYR A 85 6.25 16.31 4.14
CA TYR A 85 7.20 17.27 4.72
C TYR A 85 8.38 16.59 5.45
N LEU A 86 8.23 15.32 5.87
CA LEU A 86 9.30 14.57 6.53
C LEU A 86 10.41 14.17 5.55
N ALA A 87 10.12 14.07 4.26
CA ALA A 87 11.12 13.63 3.27
C ALA A 87 12.38 14.50 3.28
N ASP A 88 12.24 15.82 3.50
CA ASP A 88 13.35 16.75 3.56
C ASP A 88 13.86 17.00 4.99
N SER A 89 12.96 16.94 5.99
CA SER A 89 13.27 17.34 7.37
C SER A 89 13.75 16.20 8.25
N ASP A 90 13.22 14.99 8.05
CA ASP A 90 13.58 13.76 8.75
C ASP A 90 13.30 12.53 7.86
N PRO A 91 14.24 12.19 6.96
CA PRO A 91 14.07 11.06 6.04
C PRO A 91 13.82 9.72 6.75
N ALA A 92 14.38 9.53 7.95
CA ALA A 92 14.18 8.30 8.72
C ALA A 92 12.73 8.19 9.22
N ALA A 93 12.17 9.30 9.74
CA ALA A 93 10.75 9.36 10.10
C ALA A 93 9.83 9.23 8.88
N PHE A 94 10.22 9.77 7.72
CA PHE A 94 9.48 9.58 6.47
C PHE A 94 9.43 8.11 6.07
N LEU A 95 10.56 7.39 6.14
CA LEU A 95 10.59 5.95 5.87
C LEU A 95 9.71 5.18 6.85
N ASP A 96 9.75 5.51 8.14
CA ASP A 96 8.90 4.85 9.15
C ASP A 96 7.41 5.03 8.85
N ALA A 97 7.00 6.26 8.53
CA ALA A 97 5.65 6.61 8.11
C ALA A 97 5.26 5.87 6.82
N TYR A 98 6.15 5.80 5.83
CA TYR A 98 5.93 5.05 4.60
C TYR A 98 5.71 3.56 4.87
N LEU A 99 6.46 2.95 5.77
CA LEU A 99 6.28 1.54 6.13
C LEU A 99 4.94 1.27 6.83
N ASN A 100 4.48 2.19 7.68
CA ASN A 100 3.14 2.13 8.25
C ASN A 100 2.08 2.26 7.14
N PHE A 101 2.25 3.22 6.24
CA PHE A 101 1.36 3.43 5.10
C PHE A 101 1.23 2.19 4.21
N VAL A 102 2.35 1.55 3.82
CA VAL A 102 2.31 0.33 3.00
C VAL A 102 1.59 -0.81 3.73
N THR A 103 1.80 -0.93 5.04
CA THR A 103 1.11 -1.93 5.87
C THR A 103 -0.41 -1.70 5.87
N ASP A 104 -0.84 -0.46 6.05
CA ASP A 104 -2.26 -0.09 6.02
C ASP A 104 -2.86 -0.25 4.61
N ALA A 105 -2.09 0.10 3.57
CA ALA A 105 -2.48 -0.07 2.17
C ALA A 105 -2.71 -1.54 1.82
N ILE A 106 -1.91 -2.46 2.34
CA ILE A 106 -2.15 -3.91 2.17
C ILE A 106 -3.49 -4.31 2.80
N GLY A 107 -3.78 -3.85 4.03
CA GLY A 107 -5.07 -4.12 4.68
C GLY A 107 -6.26 -3.55 3.89
N PHE A 108 -6.07 -2.41 3.23
CA PHE A 108 -7.06 -1.78 2.36
C PHE A 108 -7.24 -2.52 1.02
N ILE A 109 -6.16 -2.96 0.38
CA ILE A 109 -6.18 -3.56 -0.97
C ILE A 109 -6.56 -5.05 -0.92
N ARG A 110 -6.05 -5.79 0.07
CA ARG A 110 -6.17 -7.26 0.18
C ARG A 110 -7.62 -7.77 0.01
N PRO A 111 -8.64 -7.19 0.65
CA PRO A 111 -10.02 -7.67 0.49
C PRO A 111 -10.52 -7.53 -0.96
N ALA A 112 -10.21 -6.42 -1.63
CA ALA A 112 -10.57 -6.23 -3.03
C ALA A 112 -9.79 -7.16 -3.98
N LEU A 113 -8.54 -7.48 -3.66
CA LEU A 113 -7.77 -8.46 -4.42
C LEU A 113 -8.38 -9.88 -4.31
N HIS A 114 -8.77 -10.30 -3.11
CA HIS A 114 -9.49 -11.57 -2.93
C HIS A 114 -10.84 -11.56 -3.63
N ALA A 115 -11.54 -10.43 -3.62
CA ALA A 115 -12.76 -10.27 -4.40
C ALA A 115 -12.51 -10.44 -5.91
N ALA A 116 -11.46 -9.83 -6.44
CA ALA A 116 -11.07 -9.98 -7.85
C ALA A 116 -10.76 -11.44 -8.19
N LEU A 117 -10.05 -12.17 -7.32
CA LEU A 117 -9.76 -13.60 -7.50
C LEU A 117 -11.03 -14.45 -7.59
N GLU A 118 -12.01 -14.22 -6.71
CA GLU A 118 -13.30 -14.92 -6.75
C GLU A 118 -14.12 -14.56 -8.00
N MET A 119 -13.96 -13.35 -8.54
CA MET A 119 -14.67 -12.88 -9.73
C MET A 119 -14.01 -13.29 -11.05
N GLY A 120 -12.73 -13.66 -11.06
CA GLY A 120 -12.00 -14.21 -12.21
C GLY A 120 -10.68 -13.50 -12.55
N VAL A 121 -9.78 -14.23 -13.23
CA VAL A 121 -8.38 -13.84 -13.50
C VAL A 121 -8.25 -12.53 -14.28
N GLU A 122 -9.10 -12.27 -15.26
CA GLU A 122 -9.06 -11.03 -16.05
C GLU A 122 -9.24 -9.77 -15.17
N THR A 123 -10.08 -9.85 -14.13
CA THR A 123 -10.25 -8.72 -13.20
C THR A 123 -9.00 -8.49 -12.37
N LEU A 124 -8.27 -9.55 -12.02
CA LEU A 124 -7.03 -9.48 -11.24
C LEU A 124 -5.88 -8.86 -12.06
N GLU A 125 -5.67 -9.36 -13.28
CA GLU A 125 -4.55 -8.94 -14.14
C GLU A 125 -4.59 -7.45 -14.47
N ASN A 126 -5.78 -6.91 -14.77
CA ASN A 126 -5.99 -5.50 -15.08
C ASN A 126 -5.60 -4.54 -13.94
N VAL A 127 -5.44 -5.04 -12.73
CA VAL A 127 -5.14 -4.25 -11.54
C VAL A 127 -3.72 -4.50 -11.03
N LEU A 128 -3.30 -5.76 -10.99
CA LEU A 128 -2.14 -6.16 -10.21
C LEU A 128 -0.85 -5.58 -10.77
N GLU A 129 -0.61 -5.69 -12.08
CA GLU A 129 0.64 -5.22 -12.69
C GLU A 129 0.83 -3.69 -12.61
N PRO A 130 -0.16 -2.85 -12.97
CA PRO A 130 -0.05 -1.40 -12.80
C PRO A 130 0.18 -1.00 -11.34
N SER A 131 -0.51 -1.65 -10.40
CA SER A 131 -0.41 -1.34 -8.97
C SER A 131 0.96 -1.69 -8.40
N LEU A 132 1.51 -2.85 -8.78
CA LEU A 132 2.85 -3.26 -8.35
C LEU A 132 3.93 -2.37 -8.96
N THR A 133 3.77 -1.95 -10.21
CA THR A 133 4.71 -1.02 -10.85
C THR A 133 4.74 0.31 -10.10
N ALA A 134 3.57 0.90 -9.85
CA ALA A 134 3.48 2.15 -9.10
C ALA A 134 4.05 2.04 -7.68
N ALA A 135 3.76 0.94 -6.97
CA ALA A 135 4.32 0.71 -5.64
C ALA A 135 5.86 0.56 -5.66
N THR A 136 6.41 -0.05 -6.71
CA THR A 136 7.86 -0.18 -6.92
C THR A 136 8.53 1.17 -7.10
N ASP A 137 7.93 2.01 -7.95
CA ASP A 137 8.47 3.32 -8.30
C ASP A 137 8.47 4.23 -7.06
N GLU A 138 7.37 4.23 -6.31
CA GLU A 138 7.22 5.00 -5.08
C GLU A 138 8.21 4.53 -3.99
N PHE A 139 8.33 3.21 -3.80
CA PHE A 139 9.33 2.66 -2.88
C PHE A 139 10.75 3.07 -3.29
N THR A 140 11.05 2.97 -4.59
CA THR A 140 12.37 3.30 -5.13
C THR A 140 12.71 4.78 -4.90
N ALA A 141 11.75 5.68 -5.12
CA ALA A 141 11.90 7.10 -4.83
C ALA A 141 12.15 7.33 -3.33
N THR A 142 11.30 6.78 -2.47
CA THR A 142 11.43 6.90 -1.00
C THR A 142 12.76 6.35 -0.50
N PHE A 143 13.17 5.18 -0.99
CA PHE A 143 14.43 4.53 -0.61
C PHE A 143 15.64 5.38 -1.01
N ARG A 144 15.62 6.01 -2.19
CA ARG A 144 16.69 6.93 -2.63
C ARG A 144 16.75 8.19 -1.79
N THR A 145 15.62 8.74 -1.35
CA THR A 145 15.58 9.89 -0.43
C THR A 145 16.28 9.57 0.88
N VAL A 146 16.04 8.38 1.43
CA VAL A 146 16.59 7.98 2.73
C VAL A 146 18.05 7.52 2.60
N PHE A 147 18.40 6.91 1.47
CA PHE A 147 19.73 6.34 1.20
C PHE A 147 20.34 6.90 -0.09
N PRO A 148 20.69 8.19 -0.15
CA PRO A 148 21.14 8.85 -1.38
C PRO A 148 22.45 8.28 -1.95
N GLY A 149 23.22 7.55 -1.15
CA GLY A 149 24.45 6.86 -1.57
C GLY A 149 24.27 5.36 -1.90
N ALA A 150 23.04 4.85 -2.00
CA ALA A 150 22.79 3.48 -2.42
C ALA A 150 23.11 3.29 -3.91
N SER A 151 23.73 2.16 -4.27
CA SER A 151 23.95 1.83 -5.68
C SER A 151 22.64 1.42 -6.35
N GLU A 152 22.56 1.59 -7.67
CA GLU A 152 21.41 1.15 -8.47
C GLU A 152 21.09 -0.34 -8.27
N GLU A 153 22.11 -1.18 -8.11
CA GLU A 153 21.92 -2.60 -7.82
C GLU A 153 21.22 -2.84 -6.47
N ILE A 154 21.58 -2.09 -5.42
CA ILE A 154 20.95 -2.20 -4.11
C ILE A 154 19.50 -1.72 -4.18
N VAL A 155 19.26 -0.57 -4.80
CA VAL A 155 17.91 0.00 -4.97
C VAL A 155 17.01 -1.00 -5.72
N TYR A 156 17.50 -1.54 -6.85
CA TYR A 156 16.78 -2.54 -7.63
C TYR A 156 16.46 -3.81 -6.81
N ARG A 157 17.44 -4.35 -6.08
CA ARG A 157 17.26 -5.55 -5.25
C ARG A 157 16.27 -5.32 -4.11
N ALA A 158 16.38 -4.18 -3.43
CA ALA A 158 15.46 -3.79 -2.36
C ALA A 158 14.03 -3.66 -2.90
N GLY A 159 13.82 -2.93 -4.00
CA GLY A 159 12.50 -2.78 -4.62
C GLY A 159 11.89 -4.13 -5.02
N ARG A 160 12.70 -5.01 -5.63
CA ARG A 160 12.26 -6.38 -5.97
C ARG A 160 11.89 -7.21 -4.74
N ALA A 161 12.64 -7.10 -3.64
CA ALA A 161 12.36 -7.83 -2.41
C ALA A 161 11.06 -7.33 -1.75
N ILE A 162 10.87 -6.01 -1.69
CA ILE A 162 9.67 -5.38 -1.15
C ILE A 162 8.43 -5.76 -1.95
N ASN A 163 8.49 -5.72 -3.28
CA ASN A 163 7.37 -6.17 -4.10
C ASN A 163 6.97 -7.61 -3.83
N ARG A 164 7.94 -8.51 -3.65
CA ARG A 164 7.64 -9.91 -3.33
C ARG A 164 6.96 -10.03 -1.97
N ALA A 165 7.42 -9.26 -0.99
CA ALA A 165 6.78 -9.20 0.33
C ALA A 165 5.34 -8.66 0.23
N ILE A 166 5.13 -7.56 -0.50
CA ILE A 166 3.80 -6.98 -0.73
C ILE A 166 2.88 -7.99 -1.41
N VAL A 167 3.33 -8.63 -2.51
CA VAL A 167 2.54 -9.66 -3.20
C VAL A 167 2.19 -10.80 -2.25
N SER A 168 3.17 -11.35 -1.52
CA SER A 168 2.91 -12.40 -0.54
C SER A 168 1.86 -11.96 0.49
N ALA A 169 2.00 -10.75 1.02
CA ALA A 169 1.09 -10.16 2.00
C ALA A 169 -0.32 -9.88 1.46
N LEU A 170 -0.46 -9.64 0.17
CA LEU A 170 -1.76 -9.46 -0.47
C LEU A 170 -2.52 -10.77 -0.69
N PHE A 171 -1.82 -11.91 -0.77
CA PHE A 171 -2.42 -13.24 -0.92
C PHE A 171 -2.59 -13.99 0.40
N ASP A 172 -1.78 -13.67 1.42
CA ASP A 172 -1.89 -14.26 2.75
C ASP A 172 -2.98 -13.56 3.58
N ARG A 173 -4.09 -14.28 3.80
CA ARG A 173 -5.23 -13.80 4.60
C ARG A 173 -4.89 -13.64 6.08
N ASN A 174 -3.93 -14.40 6.58
CA ASN A 174 -3.62 -14.48 8.00
C ASN A 174 -2.46 -13.57 8.41
N LEU A 175 -1.70 -13.08 7.43
CA LEU A 175 -0.58 -12.19 7.71
C LEU A 175 -1.06 -10.92 8.40
N THR A 176 -0.55 -10.71 9.61
CA THR A 176 -0.83 -9.52 10.40
C THR A 176 0.00 -8.33 9.94
N ALA A 177 -0.48 -7.12 10.24
CA ALA A 177 0.25 -5.88 10.00
C ALA A 177 1.65 -5.89 10.65
N GLN A 178 1.75 -6.44 11.86
CA GLN A 178 3.00 -6.50 12.62
C GLN A 178 4.01 -7.46 11.98
N GLU A 179 3.58 -8.64 11.53
CA GLU A 179 4.44 -9.59 10.84
C GLU A 179 4.97 -9.00 9.54
N PHE A 180 4.10 -8.45 8.71
CA PHE A 180 4.49 -7.81 7.46
C PHE A 180 5.51 -6.68 7.68
N ARG A 181 5.22 -5.78 8.64
CA ARG A 181 6.14 -4.69 8.98
C ARG A 181 7.49 -5.21 9.47
N GLY A 182 7.49 -6.28 10.26
CA GLY A 182 8.71 -6.95 10.72
C GLY A 182 9.55 -7.49 9.56
N GLU A 183 8.92 -8.19 8.60
CA GLU A 183 9.58 -8.73 7.41
C GLU A 183 10.21 -7.63 6.57
N VAL A 184 9.45 -6.57 6.26
CA VAL A 184 9.94 -5.44 5.46
C VAL A 184 11.07 -4.70 6.18
N SER A 185 10.94 -4.48 7.48
CA SER A 185 12.00 -3.83 8.28
C SER A 185 13.28 -4.66 8.28
N ALA A 186 13.18 -5.99 8.40
CA ALA A 186 14.32 -6.89 8.33
C ALA A 186 14.99 -6.86 6.94
N LEU A 187 14.20 -6.79 5.86
CA LEU A 187 14.72 -6.66 4.50
C LEU A 187 15.52 -5.37 4.34
N ILE A 188 14.95 -4.22 4.71
CA ILE A 188 15.61 -2.91 4.61
C ILE A 188 16.90 -2.90 5.42
N ASN A 189 16.85 -3.32 6.69
CA ASN A 189 18.02 -3.36 7.57
C ASN A 189 19.11 -4.31 7.04
N GLY A 190 18.73 -5.45 6.45
CA GLY A 190 19.66 -6.38 5.83
C GLY A 190 20.48 -5.76 4.70
N TYR A 191 19.85 -4.95 3.85
CA TYR A 191 20.56 -4.22 2.79
C TYR A 191 21.52 -3.14 3.32
N LEU A 192 21.22 -2.55 4.47
CA LEU A 192 22.07 -1.55 5.12
C LEU A 192 23.31 -2.16 5.77
N VAL A 193 23.19 -3.34 6.40
CA VAL A 193 24.32 -4.04 7.04
C VAL A 193 25.32 -4.59 6.02
N MET A 194 24.84 -4.98 4.83
CA MET A 194 25.74 -5.38 3.74
C MET A 194 26.66 -4.23 3.30
N ARG A 195 26.21 -2.96 3.36
CA ARG A 195 27.02 -1.77 3.04
C ARG A 195 28.23 -1.60 3.96
N THR A 196 28.05 -1.77 5.26
CA THR A 196 29.14 -1.57 6.23
C THR A 196 30.21 -2.66 6.09
N SER A 197 29.81 -3.89 5.78
CA SER A 197 30.72 -5.03 5.68
C SER A 197 31.60 -4.97 4.42
N THR A 198 31.07 -4.48 3.28
CA THR A 198 31.85 -4.33 2.04
C THR A 198 32.85 -3.18 2.12
N SER A 199 32.52 -2.07 2.79
CA SER A 199 33.47 -0.97 3.02
C SER A 199 34.63 -1.35 3.95
N THR A 200 34.41 -2.23 4.94
CA THR A 200 35.49 -2.70 5.83
C THR A 200 36.44 -3.69 5.15
N MET A 201 35.97 -4.48 4.17
CA MET A 201 36.86 -5.41 3.44
C MET A 201 37.81 -4.70 2.45
N ILE A 202 37.43 -3.55 1.88
CA ILE A 202 38.28 -2.83 0.91
C ILE A 202 39.46 -2.12 1.60
N ILE A 203 39.32 -1.71 2.88
CA ILE A 203 40.39 -1.02 3.61
C ILE A 203 41.54 -1.98 4.02
N ASN A 204 41.26 -3.28 4.12
CA ASN A 204 42.26 -4.28 4.55
C ASN A 204 42.99 -5.00 3.39
N SER A 205 42.77 -4.60 2.13
CA SER A 205 43.35 -5.28 0.95
C SER A 205 44.35 -4.44 0.14
N LEU A 206 44.91 -3.37 0.70
CA LEU A 206 46.08 -2.71 0.12
C LEU A 206 47.36 -3.34 0.69
N PRO A 207 48.15 -4.11 -0.08
CA PRO A 207 49.46 -4.52 0.37
C PRO A 207 50.35 -3.29 0.42
N SER A 208 50.89 -3.01 1.60
CA SER A 208 52.00 -2.11 1.82
C SER A 208 53.14 -2.54 0.91
N SER A 209 53.38 -1.78 -0.15
CA SER A 209 54.61 -1.86 -0.93
C SER A 209 55.75 -1.30 -0.09
N GLU A 210 56.29 -2.13 0.79
CA GLU A 210 57.61 -1.90 1.35
C GLU A 210 58.64 -2.10 0.25
N LYS A 211 59.25 -0.98 -0.12
CA LYS A 211 60.52 -0.85 -0.81
C LYS A 211 61.54 -1.77 -0.16
N TYR A 212 62.22 -2.62 -0.95
CA TYR A 212 63.67 -2.75 -1.02
C TYR A 212 64.06 -3.42 -2.33
#